data_AF-A0A1H7RTB7-F1
#
_entry.id   AF-A0A1H7RTB7-F1
#
_cell.length_a   1.000
_cell.length_b   1.000
_cell.length_c   1.000
_cell.angle_alpha   90.00
_cell.angle_beta   90.00
_cell.angle_gamma   90.00
#
_symmetry.space_group_name_H-M   'P 1'
#
loop_
_entity.id
_entity.type
_entity.pdbx_description
1 polymer ?
#
loop_
_entity_poly.entity_id
_entity_poly.type
_entity_poly.pdbx_seq_one_letter_code
_entity_poly.pdbx_strand_id
1 'polypeptide(L)'
;MKNKLSRLAALVFVSGTLLTACDMQDKKTEKSQEVVQDAKQNVAEANLELNKAIEEFKVESAELIVANEKKIAEFKDKIAVENAENKAKLEKKLAELEQKNKEMKAKLAAYKNSGNGQWDAFKTEFNHDMKELGKAFSDLTVKNTN
;
A
#
# COMPACT_ATOMS: atom_id res chain seq x y z
N MET A 1 -13.81 47.13 34.20
CA MET A 1 -13.72 48.61 34.09
C MET A 1 -13.03 48.97 32.78
N LYS A 2 -13.41 50.12 32.24
CA LYS A 2 -13.28 50.57 30.84
C LYS A 2 -12.05 51.45 30.68
N ASN A 3 -11.19 51.20 29.68
CA ASN A 3 -10.27 52.23 29.19
C ASN A 3 -10.02 52.04 27.68
N LYS A 4 -10.62 52.92 26.87
CA LYS A 4 -10.39 53.11 25.44
C LYS A 4 -9.27 54.15 25.22
N LEU A 5 -8.84 54.27 23.95
CA LEU A 5 -8.04 55.32 23.28
C LEU A 5 -6.55 54.95 23.13
N SER A 6 -5.88 55.13 21.98
CA SER A 6 -6.07 56.15 20.93
C SER A 6 -5.59 55.66 19.55
N ARG A 7 -6.14 56.25 18.48
CA ARG A 7 -5.70 56.06 17.08
C ARG A 7 -4.46 56.92 16.80
N LEU A 8 -3.51 56.40 16.01
CA LEU A 8 -2.72 57.24 15.11
C LEU A 8 -2.40 56.46 13.85
N ALA A 9 -2.99 56.90 12.74
CA ALA A 9 -2.62 56.47 11.40
C ALA A 9 -1.28 57.11 11.05
N ALA A 10 -0.31 56.30 10.63
CA ALA A 10 0.83 56.77 9.84
C ALA A 10 0.68 56.20 8.43
N LEU A 11 0.10 57.01 7.54
CA LEU A 11 0.21 56.81 6.10
C LEU A 11 1.69 57.00 5.73
N VAL A 12 2.42 55.91 5.51
CA VAL A 12 3.71 56.00 4.83
C VAL A 12 3.46 55.85 3.33
N PHE A 13 3.37 57.00 2.67
CA PHE A 13 3.54 57.12 1.23
C PHE A 13 4.99 56.72 0.89
N VAL A 14 5.19 55.53 0.32
CA VAL A 14 6.44 55.23 -0.40
C VAL A 14 6.18 55.55 -1.87
N SER A 15 6.29 56.84 -2.20
CA SER A 15 6.46 57.29 -3.58
C SER A 15 7.80 56.76 -4.10
N GLY A 16 7.74 55.96 -5.16
CA GLY A 16 8.91 55.37 -5.78
C GLY A 16 9.83 56.40 -6.45
N THR A 17 11.12 56.13 -6.39
CA THR A 17 12.08 56.55 -7.43
C THR A 17 12.88 55.32 -7.86
N LEU A 18 12.51 54.87 -9.06
CA LEU A 18 13.30 54.31 -10.15
C LEU A 18 14.72 53.79 -9.87
N LEU A 19 14.89 52.52 -10.26
CA LEU A 19 15.99 51.96 -11.06
C LEU A 19 17.38 51.89 -10.40
N THR A 20 17.60 50.80 -9.68
CA THR A 20 18.90 50.12 -9.66
C THR A 20 18.74 48.67 -10.12
N ALA A 21 19.24 48.45 -11.34
CA ALA A 21 19.67 47.20 -11.97
C ALA A 21 18.92 45.89 -11.66
N CYS A 22 18.14 45.49 -12.64
CA CYS A 22 17.51 44.19 -12.82
C CYS A 22 18.55 43.09 -13.18
N ASP A 23 19.51 42.79 -12.30
CA ASP A 23 20.51 41.71 -12.50
C ASP A 23 20.38 40.56 -11.48
N MET A 24 19.37 40.60 -10.61
CA MET A 24 19.17 39.59 -9.54
C MET A 24 17.98 38.64 -9.79
N GLN A 25 17.28 38.77 -10.92
CA GLN A 25 16.13 37.93 -11.27
C GLN A 25 16.53 36.65 -12.01
N ASP A 26 17.52 36.70 -12.90
CA ASP A 26 17.93 35.51 -13.67
C ASP A 26 18.53 34.42 -12.77
N LYS A 27 19.44 34.79 -11.87
CA LYS A 27 20.12 33.85 -10.95
C LYS A 27 19.18 33.20 -9.91
N LYS A 28 18.05 33.84 -9.59
CA LYS A 28 17.03 33.30 -8.67
C LYS A 28 16.04 32.40 -9.42
N THR A 29 15.75 32.72 -10.69
CA THR A 29 14.86 31.94 -11.55
C THR A 29 15.54 30.64 -11.99
N GLU A 30 16.82 30.67 -12.37
CA GLU A 30 17.60 29.47 -12.71
C GLU A 30 17.71 28.49 -11.53
N LYS A 31 18.06 28.97 -10.33
CA LYS A 31 18.10 28.12 -9.12
C LYS A 31 16.73 27.56 -8.75
N SER A 32 15.66 28.32 -8.98
CA SER A 32 14.29 27.85 -8.73
C SER A 32 13.84 26.82 -9.77
N GLN A 33 14.28 26.95 -11.02
CA GLN A 33 14.06 25.94 -12.08
C GLN A 33 14.85 24.65 -11.80
N GLU A 34 16.12 24.77 -11.38
CA GLU A 34 16.98 23.64 -11.01
C GLU A 34 16.39 22.84 -9.84
N VAL A 35 15.94 23.51 -8.76
CA VAL A 35 15.27 22.86 -7.62
C VAL A 35 13.97 22.17 -8.04
N VAL A 36 13.18 22.77 -8.94
CA VAL A 36 11.95 22.14 -9.44
C VAL A 36 12.25 20.94 -10.33
N GLN A 37 13.31 21.00 -11.14
CA GLN A 37 13.74 19.88 -11.98
C GLN A 37 14.27 18.72 -11.15
N ASP A 38 15.12 19.00 -10.16
CA ASP A 38 15.63 18.02 -9.20
C ASP A 38 14.48 17.36 -8.43
N ALA A 39 13.54 18.16 -7.89
CA ALA A 39 12.35 17.63 -7.23
C ALA A 39 11.50 16.73 -8.15
N LYS A 40 11.34 17.09 -9.43
CA LYS A 40 10.62 16.25 -10.41
C LYS A 40 11.35 14.94 -10.70
N GLN A 41 12.68 14.98 -10.83
CA GLN A 41 13.49 13.79 -11.03
C GLN A 41 13.41 12.85 -9.82
N ASN A 42 13.58 13.38 -8.60
CA ASN A 42 13.47 12.60 -7.38
C ASN A 42 12.09 11.94 -7.23
N VAL A 43 11.01 12.65 -7.60
CA VAL A 43 9.65 12.07 -7.63
C VAL A 43 9.51 10.98 -8.69
N ALA A 44 10.11 11.14 -9.86
CA ALA A 44 10.08 10.13 -10.92
C ALA A 44 10.83 8.84 -10.51
N GLU A 45 12.02 8.99 -9.92
CA GLU A 45 12.83 7.88 -9.41
C GLU A 45 12.11 7.14 -8.28
N ALA A 46 11.57 7.86 -7.29
CA ALA A 46 10.79 7.27 -6.21
C ALA A 46 9.55 6.49 -6.71
N ASN A 47 8.86 7.01 -7.74
CA ASN A 47 7.74 6.30 -8.35
C ASN A 47 8.18 5.03 -9.10
N LEU A 48 9.34 5.06 -9.76
CA LEU A 48 9.91 3.89 -10.44
C LEU A 48 10.24 2.79 -9.43
N GLU A 49 10.92 3.13 -8.33
CA GLU A 49 11.27 2.19 -7.26
C GLU A 49 10.03 1.62 -6.58
N LEU A 50 9.04 2.47 -6.27
CA LEU A 50 7.77 2.02 -5.70
C LEU A 50 7.05 1.04 -6.63
N ASN A 51 6.97 1.34 -7.92
CA ASN A 51 6.34 0.44 -8.89
C ASN A 51 7.07 -0.89 -9.00
N LYS A 52 8.41 -0.88 -8.96
CA LYS A 52 9.21 -2.11 -8.94
C LYS A 52 8.89 -2.96 -7.70
N ALA A 53 8.86 -2.35 -6.51
CA ALA A 53 8.52 -3.04 -5.27
C ALA A 53 7.10 -3.61 -5.28
N ILE A 54 6.15 -2.93 -5.92
CA ILE A 54 4.77 -3.40 -6.10
C ILE A 54 4.72 -4.64 -7.00
N GLU A 55 5.44 -4.63 -8.12
CA GLU A 55 5.47 -5.76 -9.05
C GLU A 55 6.18 -6.97 -8.43
N GLU A 56 7.30 -6.78 -7.74
CA GLU A 56 7.98 -7.84 -6.99
C GLU A 56 7.04 -8.48 -5.95
N PHE A 57 6.35 -7.66 -5.15
CA PHE A 57 5.37 -8.15 -4.19
C PHE A 57 4.22 -8.92 -4.83
N LYS A 58 3.73 -8.50 -6.01
CA LYS A 58 2.69 -9.23 -6.73
C LYS A 58 3.15 -10.61 -7.16
N VAL A 59 4.38 -10.73 -7.65
CA VAL A 59 4.97 -12.02 -8.03
C VAL A 59 5.06 -12.93 -6.80
N GLU A 60 5.69 -12.46 -5.71
CA GLU A 60 5.82 -13.24 -4.47
C GLU A 60 4.45 -13.65 -3.90
N SER A 61 3.49 -12.74 -3.89
CA SER A 61 2.14 -13.01 -3.41
C SER A 61 1.39 -14.02 -4.28
N ALA A 62 1.57 -13.95 -5.61
CA ALA A 62 0.98 -14.91 -6.53
C ALA A 62 1.56 -16.32 -6.31
N GLU A 63 2.86 -16.45 -6.05
CA GLU A 63 3.49 -17.73 -5.72
C GLU A 63 2.91 -18.33 -4.43
N LEU A 64 2.70 -17.52 -3.39
CA LEU A 64 2.06 -17.96 -2.15
C LEU A 64 0.62 -18.43 -2.38
N ILE A 65 -0.15 -17.72 -3.22
CA ILE A 65 -1.52 -18.11 -3.58
C ILE A 65 -1.52 -19.45 -4.32
N VAL A 66 -0.61 -19.66 -5.27
CA VAL A 66 -0.48 -20.93 -6.01
C VAL A 66 -0.07 -22.07 -5.06
N ALA A 67 0.84 -21.81 -4.12
CA ALA A 67 1.21 -22.78 -3.10
C ALA A 67 0.01 -23.18 -2.22
N ASN A 68 -0.87 -22.23 -1.89
CA ASN A 68 -2.12 -22.51 -1.18
C ASN A 68 -3.12 -23.29 -2.04
N GLU A 69 -3.24 -22.98 -3.34
CA GLU A 69 -4.06 -23.77 -4.29
C GLU A 69 -3.61 -25.24 -4.33
N LYS A 70 -2.29 -25.48 -4.33
CA LYS A 70 -1.73 -26.84 -4.24
C LYS A 70 -2.08 -27.53 -2.92
N LYS A 71 -1.91 -26.84 -1.78
CA LYS A 71 -2.31 -27.39 -0.47
C LYS A 71 -3.80 -27.74 -0.43
N ILE A 72 -4.65 -26.91 -1.01
CA ILE A 72 -6.10 -27.18 -1.10
C ILE A 72 -6.36 -28.48 -1.85
N ALA A 73 -5.71 -28.70 -2.99
CA ALA A 73 -5.84 -29.94 -3.74
C ALA A 73 -5.39 -31.16 -2.92
N GLU A 74 -4.23 -31.07 -2.26
CA GLU A 74 -3.72 -32.13 -1.39
C GLU A 74 -4.68 -32.44 -0.21
N PHE A 75 -5.35 -31.42 0.35
CA PHE A 75 -6.35 -31.64 1.38
C PHE A 75 -7.63 -32.28 0.86
N LYS A 76 -8.06 -31.99 -0.37
CA LYS A 76 -9.22 -32.67 -0.99
C LYS A 76 -9.00 -34.18 -1.04
N ASP A 77 -7.80 -34.61 -1.44
CA ASP A 77 -7.43 -36.03 -1.50
C ASP A 77 -7.42 -36.68 -0.11
N LYS A 78 -6.85 -36.00 0.90
CA LYS A 78 -6.82 -36.50 2.29
C LYS A 78 -8.22 -36.61 2.90
N ILE A 79 -9.07 -35.62 2.66
CA ILE A 79 -10.45 -35.60 3.16
C ILE A 79 -11.29 -36.71 2.52
N ALA A 80 -11.00 -37.09 1.27
CA ALA A 80 -11.77 -38.11 0.57
C ALA A 80 -11.72 -39.49 1.25
N VAL A 81 -10.64 -39.79 2.00
CA VAL A 81 -10.43 -41.05 2.71
C VAL A 81 -10.78 -41.01 4.21
N GLU A 82 -11.29 -39.87 4.70
CA GLU A 82 -11.73 -39.71 6.09
C GLU A 82 -13.09 -40.36 6.36
N ASN A 83 -13.38 -40.63 7.64
CA ASN A 83 -14.72 -41.06 8.05
C ASN A 83 -15.76 -39.93 7.83
N ALA A 84 -17.05 -40.28 7.77
CA ALA A 84 -18.11 -39.34 7.41
C ALA A 84 -18.19 -38.10 8.33
N GLU A 85 -17.94 -38.26 9.63
CA GLU A 85 -17.97 -37.16 10.60
C GLU A 85 -16.82 -36.17 10.36
N ASN A 86 -15.59 -36.69 10.27
CA ASN A 86 -14.40 -35.88 10.00
C ASN A 86 -14.47 -35.22 8.62
N LYS A 87 -14.93 -35.97 7.62
CA LYS A 87 -15.05 -35.50 6.24
C LYS A 87 -15.90 -34.24 6.16
N ALA A 88 -17.13 -34.25 6.69
CA ALA A 88 -18.01 -33.10 6.64
C ALA A 88 -17.40 -31.85 7.32
N LYS A 89 -16.74 -32.03 8.47
CA LYS A 89 -16.08 -30.95 9.20
C LYS A 89 -14.89 -30.37 8.43
N LEU A 90 -14.06 -31.22 7.83
CA LEU A 90 -12.88 -30.80 7.08
C LEU A 90 -13.26 -30.18 5.73
N GLU A 91 -14.27 -30.71 5.03
CA GLU A 91 -14.79 -30.13 3.77
C GLU A 91 -15.26 -28.70 3.99
N LYS A 92 -16.00 -28.44 5.08
CA LYS A 92 -16.44 -27.08 5.42
C LYS A 92 -15.26 -26.13 5.63
N LYS A 93 -14.28 -26.53 6.45
CA LYS A 93 -13.08 -25.72 6.70
C LYS A 93 -12.29 -25.49 5.41
N LEU A 94 -12.12 -26.53 4.59
CA LEU A 94 -11.37 -26.41 3.34
C LEU A 94 -12.05 -25.47 2.36
N ALA A 95 -13.39 -25.48 2.28
CA ALA A 95 -14.15 -24.55 1.47
C ALA A 95 -13.94 -23.08 1.92
N GLU A 96 -13.90 -22.83 3.23
CA GLU A 96 -13.59 -21.51 3.78
C GLU A 96 -12.17 -21.06 3.39
N LEU A 97 -11.18 -21.94 3.44
CA LEU A 97 -9.80 -21.62 3.01
C LEU A 97 -9.70 -21.40 1.50
N GLU A 98 -10.39 -22.20 0.70
CA GLU A 98 -10.44 -22.03 -0.75
C GLU A 98 -11.06 -20.68 -1.12
N GLN A 99 -12.14 -20.29 -0.45
CA GLN A 99 -12.77 -19.00 -0.65
C GLN A 99 -11.83 -17.84 -0.28
N LYS A 100 -11.19 -17.89 0.89
CA LYS A 100 -10.20 -16.87 1.31
C LYS A 100 -9.03 -16.77 0.33
N ASN A 101 -8.51 -17.89 -0.17
CA ASN A 101 -7.42 -17.86 -1.15
C ASN A 101 -7.84 -17.21 -2.48
N LYS A 102 -9.08 -17.43 -2.94
CA LYS A 102 -9.66 -16.73 -4.10
C LYS A 102 -9.82 -15.24 -3.86
N GLU A 103 -10.26 -14.85 -2.66
CA GLU A 103 -10.36 -13.44 -2.27
C GLU A 103 -8.99 -12.76 -2.26
N MET A 104 -7.94 -13.42 -1.75
CA MET A 104 -6.56 -12.91 -1.82
C MET A 104 -6.11 -12.71 -3.27
N LYS A 105 -6.40 -13.65 -4.16
CA LYS A 105 -6.11 -13.52 -5.60
C LYS A 105 -6.82 -12.33 -6.23
N ALA A 106 -8.10 -12.15 -5.92
CA ALA A 106 -8.88 -11.01 -6.41
C ALA A 106 -8.35 -9.68 -5.86
N LYS A 107 -8.03 -9.62 -4.56
CA LYS A 107 -7.45 -8.45 -3.88
C LYS A 107 -6.11 -8.05 -4.50
N LEU A 108 -5.25 -9.01 -4.80
CA LEU A 108 -3.97 -8.77 -5.46
C LEU A 108 -4.14 -8.23 -6.88
N ALA A 109 -5.05 -8.82 -7.66
CA ALA A 109 -5.32 -8.40 -9.04
C ALA A 109 -6.02 -7.03 -9.13
N ALA A 110 -6.84 -6.68 -8.13
CA ALA A 110 -7.55 -5.41 -8.08
C ALA A 110 -6.66 -4.23 -7.67
N TYR A 111 -5.52 -4.48 -7.01
CA TYR A 111 -4.65 -3.42 -6.54
C TYR A 111 -4.01 -2.64 -7.69
N LYS A 112 -4.16 -1.32 -7.65
CA LYS A 112 -3.56 -0.37 -8.60
C LYS A 112 -2.86 0.72 -7.80
N ASN A 113 -1.60 0.99 -8.13
CA ASN A 113 -0.89 2.12 -7.56
C ASN A 113 -1.52 3.42 -8.09
N SER A 114 -2.07 4.22 -7.18
CA SER A 114 -2.69 5.53 -7.49
C SER A 114 -1.78 6.71 -7.08
N GLY A 115 -0.59 6.44 -6.52
CA GLY A 115 0.37 7.46 -6.08
C GLY A 115 -0.03 8.23 -4.81
N ASN A 116 -1.14 7.89 -4.16
CA ASN A 116 -1.64 8.56 -2.95
C ASN A 116 -1.15 7.94 -1.63
N GLY A 117 -0.13 7.07 -1.68
CA GLY A 117 0.41 6.40 -0.48
C GLY A 117 -0.40 5.20 0.02
N GLN A 118 -1.37 4.69 -0.74
CA GLN A 118 -2.16 3.49 -0.37
C GLN A 118 -1.35 2.18 -0.35
N TRP A 119 -0.12 2.18 -0.85
CA TRP A 119 0.70 0.99 -0.96
C TRP A 119 0.99 0.32 0.37
N ASP A 120 1.48 1.07 1.36
CA ASP A 120 1.91 0.49 2.64
C ASP A 120 0.73 -0.12 3.41
N ALA A 121 -0.44 0.51 3.35
CA ALA A 121 -1.66 0.01 3.94
C ALA A 121 -2.09 -1.32 3.27
N PHE A 122 -2.14 -1.34 1.94
CA PHE A 122 -2.46 -2.54 1.18
C PHE A 122 -1.50 -3.69 1.49
N LYS A 123 -0.19 -3.43 1.43
CA LYS A 123 0.85 -4.44 1.70
C LYS A 123 0.72 -5.01 3.12
N THR A 124 0.49 -4.15 4.10
CA THR A 124 0.34 -4.55 5.51
C THR A 124 -0.87 -5.45 5.70
N GLU A 125 -2.03 -5.04 5.19
CA GLU A 125 -3.27 -5.80 5.30
C GLU A 125 -3.18 -7.14 4.54
N PHE A 126 -2.67 -7.12 3.31
CA PHE A 126 -2.52 -8.33 2.51
C PHE A 126 -1.59 -9.36 3.18
N ASN A 127 -0.46 -8.92 3.73
CA ASN A 127 0.46 -9.81 4.45
C ASN A 127 -0.15 -10.38 5.72
N HIS A 128 -0.94 -9.58 6.44
CA HIS A 128 -1.68 -10.03 7.60
C HIS A 128 -2.65 -11.16 7.22
N ASP A 129 -3.49 -10.93 6.22
CA ASP A 129 -4.50 -11.89 5.76
C ASP A 129 -3.83 -13.18 5.23
N MET A 130 -2.72 -13.05 4.49
CA MET A 130 -1.96 -14.20 3.99
C MET A 130 -1.35 -15.02 5.14
N LYS A 131 -0.86 -14.36 6.20
CA LYS A 131 -0.34 -15.03 7.40
C LYS A 131 -1.42 -15.77 8.15
N GLU A 132 -2.60 -15.17 8.32
CA GLU A 132 -3.75 -15.83 8.94
C GLU A 132 -4.22 -17.04 8.13
N LEU A 133 -4.28 -16.90 6.80
CA LEU A 133 -4.60 -18.00 5.89
C LEU A 133 -3.59 -19.15 6.02
N GLY A 134 -2.30 -18.83 6.06
CA GLY A 134 -1.23 -19.81 6.27
C GLY A 134 -1.36 -20.56 7.60
N LYS A 135 -1.70 -19.86 8.70
CA LYS A 135 -1.98 -20.50 10.00
C LYS A 135 -3.18 -21.44 9.91
N ALA A 136 -4.26 -21.02 9.26
CA ALA A 136 -5.46 -21.83 9.15
C ALA A 136 -5.23 -23.12 8.34
N PHE A 137 -4.35 -23.09 7.33
CA PHE A 137 -3.88 -24.32 6.65
C PHE A 137 -3.08 -25.23 7.59
N SER A 138 -2.21 -24.68 8.44
CA SER A 138 -1.47 -25.46 9.43
C SER A 138 -2.42 -26.10 10.45
N ASP A 139 -3.44 -25.38 10.92
CA ASP A 139 -4.42 -25.90 11.88
C ASP A 139 -5.25 -27.07 11.32
N LEU A 140 -5.44 -27.14 10.00
CA LEU A 140 -6.01 -28.33 9.35
C LEU A 140 -5.11 -29.56 9.44
N THR A 141 -3.78 -29.39 9.48
CA THR A 141 -2.82 -30.51 9.60
C THR A 141 -2.62 -30.99 11.04
N VAL A 142 -2.84 -30.13 12.04
CA VAL A 142 -2.32 -30.34 13.40
C VAL A 142 -3.12 -31.35 14.23
N LYS A 143 -4.30 -31.83 13.83
CA LYS A 143 -5.00 -32.90 14.58
C LYS A 143 -6.12 -33.59 13.78
N ASN A 144 -5.78 -34.75 13.24
CA ASN A 144 -6.68 -35.90 13.08
C ASN A 144 -6.03 -37.20 13.62
N THR A 145 -5.01 -37.06 14.47
CA THR A 145 -4.49 -38.14 15.32
C THR A 145 -5.18 -38.06 16.68
N ASN A 146 -6.34 -38.71 16.81
CA ASN A 146 -6.88 -39.25 18.05
C ASN A 146 -8.00 -40.23 17.72
#